data_AF-A0A842TWN7-F1
#
_entry.id   AF-A0A842TWN7-F1
#
_cell.length_a   1.000
_cell.length_b   1.000
_cell.length_c   1.000
_cell.angle_alpha   90.00
_cell.angle_beta   90.00
_cell.angle_gamma   90.00
#
_symmetry.space_group_name_H-M   'P 1'
#
loop_
_entity.id
_entity.type
_entity.pdbx_description
1 polymer ?
#
loop_
_entity_poly.entity_id
_entity_poly.type
_entity_poly.pdbx_seq_one_letter_code
_entity_poly.pdbx_strand_id
1 'polypeptide(L)'
;MTNGFEEFRRLVKKGIEENLTPSIIPRVSLDELTEETTLGDLDLDSITIYGAFMPIEERYGLEIPDDYLNDKEISLGKIWNYVRERI
;
A
#
# COMPACT_ATOMS: atom_id res chain seq x y z
N MET A 1 0.56 -17.69 11.54
CA MET A 1 1.44 -16.70 10.88
C MET A 1 0.57 -15.65 10.17
N THR A 2 -0.34 -15.02 10.90
CA THR A 2 -1.40 -14.13 10.36
C THR A 2 -1.17 -12.65 10.68
N ASN A 3 -0.10 -12.31 11.42
CA ASN A 3 0.10 -10.96 11.96
C ASN A 3 0.91 -10.02 11.06
N GLY A 4 1.63 -10.53 10.06
CA GLY A 4 2.53 -9.71 9.23
C GLY A 4 1.78 -8.84 8.22
N PHE A 5 0.84 -9.45 7.49
CA PHE A 5 0.03 -8.72 6.50
C PHE A 5 -0.91 -7.71 7.15
N GLU A 6 -1.47 -8.01 8.33
CA GLU A 6 -2.31 -7.07 9.07
C GLU A 6 -1.57 -5.77 9.44
N GLU A 7 -0.32 -5.88 9.89
CA GLU A 7 0.51 -4.69 10.18
C GLU A 7 0.85 -3.92 8.90
N PHE A 8 1.22 -4.63 7.82
CA PHE A 8 1.45 -4.04 6.51
C PHE A 8 0.22 -3.26 6.04
N ARG A 9 -0.95 -3.89 6.07
CA ARG A 9 -2.23 -3.30 5.69
C ARG A 9 -2.55 -2.06 6.54
N ARG A 10 -2.32 -2.13 7.85
CA ARG A 10 -2.51 -0.99 8.77
C ARG A 10 -1.63 0.19 8.39
N LEU A 11 -0.38 -0.06 7.98
CA LEU A 11 0.54 0.99 7.53
C LEU A 11 0.13 1.57 6.18
N VAL A 12 -0.28 0.74 5.21
CA VAL A 12 -0.84 1.21 3.93
C VAL A 12 -2.04 2.11 4.17
N LYS A 13 -3.00 1.66 4.98
CA LYS A 13 -4.19 2.45 5.33
C LYS A 13 -3.81 3.80 5.94
N LYS A 14 -2.89 3.81 6.91
CA LYS A 14 -2.38 5.03 7.53
C LYS A 14 -1.79 5.99 6.48
N GLY A 15 -0.91 5.49 5.61
CA GLY A 15 -0.29 6.31 4.57
C GLY A 15 -1.32 6.88 3.58
N ILE A 16 -2.33 6.09 3.21
CA ILE A 16 -3.45 6.58 2.39
C ILE A 16 -4.19 7.69 3.13
N GLU A 17 -4.59 7.50 4.38
CA GLU A 17 -5.32 8.50 5.17
C GLU A 17 -4.54 9.81 5.36
N GLU A 18 -3.22 9.73 5.51
CA GLU A 18 -2.34 10.91 5.66
C GLU A 18 -2.14 11.69 4.35
N ASN A 19 -2.30 11.03 3.20
CA ASN A 19 -2.04 11.60 1.87
C ASN A 19 -3.30 11.71 0.99
N LEU A 20 -4.47 11.35 1.52
CA LEU A 20 -5.74 11.48 0.82
C LEU A 20 -6.14 12.95 0.76
N THR A 21 -6.45 13.44 -0.44
CA THR A 21 -7.15 14.73 -0.56
C THR A 21 -8.66 14.52 -0.41
N PRO A 22 -9.42 15.48 0.14
CA PRO A 22 -10.88 15.34 0.30
C PRO A 22 -11.66 15.07 -0.99
N SER A 23 -11.04 15.34 -2.15
CA SER A 23 -11.59 15.09 -3.48
C SER A 23 -11.37 13.66 -4.01
N ILE A 24 -10.56 12.85 -3.34
CA ILE A 24 -10.25 11.47 -3.74
C ILE A 24 -11.04 10.54 -2.82
N ILE A 25 -11.87 9.68 -3.42
CA ILE A 25 -12.60 8.63 -2.70
C ILE A 25 -12.04 7.31 -3.22
N PRO A 26 -11.37 6.50 -2.38
CA PRO A 26 -10.91 5.18 -2.78
C PRO A 26 -12.08 4.33 -3.27
N ARG A 27 -11.87 3.57 -4.34
CA ARG A 27 -12.92 2.66 -4.87
C ARG A 27 -13.19 1.47 -3.96
N VAL A 28 -12.19 1.05 -3.19
CA VAL A 28 -12.29 -0.01 -2.20
C VAL A 28 -12.24 0.58 -0.79
N SER A 29 -13.08 0.05 0.10
CA SER A 29 -13.00 0.41 1.52
C SER A 29 -11.62 0.06 2.08
N LEU A 30 -10.99 1.00 2.79
CA LEU A 30 -9.70 0.74 3.44
C LEU A 30 -9.82 -0.37 4.52
N ASP A 31 -11.04 -0.62 5.00
CA ASP A 31 -11.38 -1.71 5.91
C ASP A 31 -11.60 -3.06 5.21
N GLU A 32 -11.42 -3.12 3.89
CA GLU A 32 -11.56 -4.34 3.08
C GLU A 32 -10.31 -4.64 2.24
N LEU A 33 -9.18 -3.96 2.48
CA LEU A 33 -7.93 -4.27 1.78
C LEU A 33 -7.48 -5.70 2.04
N THR A 34 -7.20 -6.43 0.95
CA THR A 34 -6.72 -7.82 1.00
C THR A 34 -5.42 -7.95 0.21
N GLU A 35 -4.79 -9.13 0.27
CA GLU A 35 -3.60 -9.42 -0.56
C GLU A 35 -3.89 -9.37 -2.06
N GLU A 36 -5.15 -9.54 -2.48
CA GLU A 36 -5.58 -9.50 -3.88
C GLU A 36 -5.90 -8.08 -4.36
N THR A 37 -6.09 -7.12 -3.45
CA THR A 37 -6.38 -5.73 -3.83
C THR A 37 -5.21 -5.17 -4.62
N THR A 38 -5.49 -4.67 -5.82
CA THR A 38 -4.49 -4.04 -6.69
C THR A 38 -4.38 -2.54 -6.45
N LEU A 39 -3.29 -1.90 -6.89
CA LEU A 39 -3.20 -0.44 -6.88
C LEU A 39 -4.24 0.22 -7.80
N GLY A 40 -4.67 -0.47 -8.86
CA GLY A 40 -5.78 -0.06 -9.72
C GLY A 40 -7.13 -0.05 -8.98
N ASP A 41 -7.37 -1.03 -8.11
CA ASP A 41 -8.60 -1.10 -7.30
C ASP A 41 -8.72 0.06 -6.31
N LEU A 42 -7.61 0.68 -5.91
CA LEU A 42 -7.64 1.84 -5.02
C LEU A 42 -8.04 3.14 -5.74
N ASP A 43 -7.85 3.21 -7.06
CA ASP A 43 -8.09 4.40 -7.91
C ASP A 43 -7.43 5.68 -7.38
N LEU A 44 -6.24 5.52 -6.79
CA LEU A 44 -5.45 6.62 -6.25
C LEU A 44 -4.50 7.18 -7.31
N ASP A 45 -4.21 8.48 -7.20
CA ASP A 45 -3.13 9.09 -7.97
C ASP A 45 -1.75 8.62 -7.48
N SER A 46 -0.72 8.84 -8.31
CA SER A 46 0.64 8.39 -7.99
C SER A 46 1.17 8.98 -6.69
N ILE A 47 0.87 10.25 -6.37
CA ILE A 47 1.38 10.90 -5.16
C ILE A 47 0.80 10.24 -3.92
N THR A 48 -0.51 9.97 -3.92
CA THR A 48 -1.16 9.26 -2.82
C THR A 48 -0.65 7.82 -2.72
N ILE A 49 -0.34 7.15 -3.83
CA ILE A 49 0.28 5.82 -3.81
C ILE A 49 1.65 5.88 -3.13
N TYR A 50 2.54 6.80 -3.52
CA TYR A 50 3.84 6.95 -2.84
C TYR A 50 3.68 7.23 -1.33
N GLY A 51 2.77 8.14 -0.98
CA GLY A 51 2.44 8.44 0.41
C GLY A 51 1.87 7.23 1.19
N ALA A 52 1.14 6.34 0.51
CA ALA A 52 0.58 5.13 1.10
C ALA A 52 1.66 4.17 1.63
N PHE A 53 2.80 4.11 0.94
CA PHE A 53 3.87 3.16 1.26
C PHE A 53 5.01 3.76 2.08
N MET A 54 5.10 5.08 2.20
CA MET A 54 6.11 5.77 3.00
C MET A 54 6.21 5.26 4.46
N PRO A 55 5.10 5.00 5.21
CA PRO A 55 5.21 4.46 6.57
C PRO A 55 5.85 3.06 6.64
N ILE A 56 5.78 2.27 5.56
CA ILE A 56 6.41 0.95 5.47
C ILE A 56 7.91 1.12 5.24
N GLU A 57 8.28 1.98 4.29
CA GLU A 57 9.68 2.31 4.00
C GLU A 57 10.41 2.85 5.24
N GLU A 58 9.81 3.82 5.93
CA GLU A 58 10.35 4.41 7.16
C GLU A 58 10.50 3.38 8.29
N ARG A 59 9.50 2.50 8.45
CA ARG A 59 9.50 1.52 9.55
C ARG A 59 10.57 0.45 9.36
N TYR A 60 10.75 -0.01 8.14
CA TYR A 60 11.62 -1.15 7.84
C TYR A 60 12.97 -0.74 7.22
N GLY A 61 13.18 0.54 6.95
CA GLY A 61 14.42 1.05 6.36
C GLY A 61 14.67 0.50 4.95
N LEU A 62 13.60 0.35 4.16
CA LEU A 62 13.64 -0.18 2.80
C LEU A 62 13.00 0.81 1.82
N GLU A 63 13.21 0.58 0.53
CA GLU A 63 12.56 1.30 -0.56
C GLU A 63 11.75 0.30 -1.40
N ILE A 64 10.49 0.63 -1.68
CA ILE A 64 9.63 -0.14 -2.57
C ILE A 64 9.93 0.32 -4.00
N PRO A 65 10.19 -0.60 -4.95
CA PRO A 65 10.59 -0.20 -6.29
C PRO A 65 9.52 0.67 -6.96
N ASP A 66 9.94 1.73 -7.64
CA ASP A 66 9.04 2.60 -8.42
C ASP A 66 8.20 1.82 -9.43
N ASP A 67 8.76 0.77 -10.06
CA ASP A 67 8.03 -0.10 -10.99
C ASP A 67 6.85 -0.79 -10.32
N TYR A 68 6.91 -1.06 -9.01
CA TYR A 68 5.79 -1.60 -8.24
C TYR A 68 4.73 -0.52 -8.05
N LEU A 69 5.14 0.68 -7.62
CA LEU A 69 4.21 1.77 -7.30
C LEU A 69 3.52 2.36 -8.55
N ASN A 70 4.09 2.15 -9.73
CA ASN A 70 3.52 2.59 -11.01
C ASN A 70 2.71 1.50 -11.73
N ASP A 71 2.74 0.24 -11.27
CA ASP A 71 1.98 -0.86 -11.85
C ASP A 71 0.57 -0.93 -11.26
N LYS A 72 -0.46 -0.64 -12.07
CA LYS A 72 -1.86 -0.68 -11.61
C LYS A 72 -2.37 -2.11 -11.34
N GLU A 73 -1.74 -3.12 -11.94
CA GLU A 73 -2.12 -4.53 -11.78
C GLU A 73 -1.40 -5.20 -10.60
N ILE A 74 -0.47 -4.51 -9.94
CA ILE A 74 0.23 -5.09 -8.81
C ILE A 74 -0.69 -5.20 -7.59
N SER A 75 -0.67 -6.36 -6.95
CA SER A 75 -1.43 -6.59 -5.73
C SER A 75 -0.65 -6.17 -4.47
N LEU A 76 -1.40 -5.78 -3.44
CA LEU A 76 -0.86 -5.52 -2.10
C LEU A 76 -0.11 -6.74 -1.55
N GLY A 77 -0.56 -7.96 -1.87
CA GLY A 77 0.13 -9.20 -1.52
C GLY A 77 1.50 -9.31 -2.16
N LYS A 78 1.67 -8.90 -3.42
CA LYS A 78 2.98 -8.90 -4.10
C LYS A 78 3.93 -7.87 -3.51
N ILE A 79 3.42 -6.68 -3.14
CA ILE A 79 4.21 -5.67 -2.43
C ILE A 79 4.59 -6.17 -1.03
N TRP A 80 3.65 -6.77 -0.30
CA TRP A 80 3.91 -7.40 0.99
C TRP A 80 4.97 -8.50 0.88
N ASN A 81 4.92 -9.32 -0.16
CA ASN A 81 5.91 -10.37 -0.41
C ASN A 81 7.32 -9.79 -0.61
N TYR A 82 7.44 -8.66 -1.31
CA TYR A 82 8.71 -7.94 -1.45
C TYR A 82 9.24 -7.45 -0.09
N VAL A 83 8.36 -6.87 0.73
CA VAL A 83 8.68 -6.37 2.08
C VAL A 83 9.08 -7.52 3.01
N ARG A 84 8.30 -8.61 3.08
CA ARG A 84 8.55 -9.73 4.00
C ARG A 84 9.88 -10.45 3.74
N GLU A 85 10.37 -10.41 2.50
CA GLU A 85 11.63 -11.05 2.12
C GLU A 85 12.86 -10.24 2.52
N ARG A 86 12.66 -9.00 3.01
CA ARG A 86 13.72 -8.05 3.36
C ARG A 86 13.72 -7.65 4.83
N ILE A 87 12.83 -8.21 5.65
CA ILE A 87 12.70 -7.93 7.08
C ILE A 87 12.89 -9.19 7.93
#